data_AF-A0A6V7WEQ3-F1
#
_entry.id   AF-A0A6V7WEQ3-F1
#
_cell.length_a   1.000
_cell.length_b   1.000
_cell.length_c   1.000
_cell.angle_alpha   90.00
_cell.angle_beta   90.00
_cell.angle_gamma   90.00
#
_symmetry.space_group_name_H-M   'P 1'
#
loop_
_entity.id
_entity.type
_entity.pdbx_description
1 polymer ?
#
loop_
_entity_poly.entity_id
_entity_poly.type
_entity_poly.pdbx_seq_one_letter_code
_entity_poly.pdbx_strand_id
1 'polypeptide(L)'
;MELYLFNQNEYERLYNCSIYNIDQIPLEKRQHKILGIFFIILSTIYVILYIPCMYSIWKRMANSNCYKIMFVMGVVDMAAVLCAGYLTGYLGYFGYVFCSSPKFIYFAGAYGTCLYFLIINNLCIY
;
A
#
# COMPACT_ATOMS: atom_id res chain seq x y z
N MET A 1 13.85 4.14 5.06
CA MET A 1 14.23 2.89 5.75
C MET A 1 15.54 2.99 6.53
N GLU A 2 16.44 3.92 6.20
CA GLU A 2 17.75 4.04 6.86
C GLU A 2 17.65 4.26 8.37
N LEU A 3 16.72 5.09 8.84
CA LEU A 3 16.49 5.32 10.27
C LEU A 3 16.13 4.03 11.02
N TYR A 4 15.28 3.17 10.45
CA TYR A 4 14.90 1.91 11.10
C TYR A 4 16.01 0.84 11.03
N LEU A 5 16.75 0.78 9.93
CA LEU A 5 17.77 -0.27 9.71
C LEU A 5 19.14 0.06 10.31
N PHE A 6 19.56 1.31 10.28
CA PHE A 6 20.92 1.72 10.65
C PHE A 6 20.97 2.58 11.91
N ASN A 7 19.88 3.25 12.28
CA ASN A 7 19.89 4.20 13.39
C ASN A 7 18.69 4.01 14.34
N GLN A 8 18.61 2.82 14.93
CA GLN A 8 17.50 2.40 15.76
C GLN A 8 17.27 3.30 16.99
N ASN A 9 18.34 3.86 17.57
CA ASN A 9 18.25 4.80 18.70
C ASN A 9 17.47 6.08 18.31
N GLU A 10 17.71 6.58 17.08
CA GLU A 10 17.00 7.75 16.56
C GLU A 10 15.56 7.42 16.19
N TYR A 11 15.32 6.23 15.65
CA TYR A 11 13.97 5.72 15.40
C TYR A 11 13.16 5.61 16.69
N GLU A 12 13.73 5.04 17.75
CA GLU A 12 13.08 4.95 19.06
C GLU A 12 12.84 6.33 19.67
N ARG A 13 13.74 7.29 19.48
CA ARG A 13 13.52 8.67 19.93
C ARG A 13 12.32 9.33 19.25
N LEU A 14 12.13 9.11 17.95
CA LEU A 14 11.11 9.78 17.13
C LEU A 14 9.77 9.05 17.05
N TYR A 15 9.79 7.72 17.09
CA TYR A 15 8.62 6.85 16.84
C TYR A 15 8.27 5.96 18.03
N ASN A 16 8.73 6.29 19.25
CA ASN A 16 8.26 5.60 20.45
C ASN A 16 6.76 5.85 20.68
N CYS A 17 6.09 4.82 21.18
CA CYS A 17 4.68 4.89 21.56
C CYS A 17 4.49 5.05 23.07
N SER A 18 5.53 5.50 23.79
CA SER A 18 5.51 5.67 25.26
C SER A 18 4.48 6.70 25.73
N ILE A 19 4.19 7.71 24.90
CA ILE A 19 3.24 8.78 25.21
C ILE A 19 1.80 8.40 24.81
N TYR A 20 1.64 7.52 23.82
CA TYR A 20 0.33 7.17 23.26
C TYR A 20 -0.09 5.77 23.72
N ASN A 21 -1.01 5.72 24.68
CA ASN A 21 -1.56 4.45 25.13
C ASN A 21 -2.81 4.08 24.30
N ILE A 22 -2.77 2.90 23.70
CA ILE A 22 -3.80 2.41 22.79
C ILE A 22 -5.09 2.13 23.58
N ASP A 23 -5.04 1.80 24.85
CA ASP A 23 -6.27 1.45 25.57
C ASP A 23 -7.08 2.67 26.04
N GLN A 24 -6.50 3.88 25.97
CA GLN A 24 -7.14 5.12 26.40
C GLN A 24 -8.23 5.63 25.46
N ILE A 25 -8.15 5.34 24.16
CA ILE A 25 -9.16 5.78 23.19
C ILE A 25 -9.97 4.54 22.79
N PRO A 26 -11.30 4.56 22.97
CA PRO A 26 -12.14 3.44 22.62
C PRO A 26 -12.04 3.13 21.13
N LEU A 27 -12.03 1.83 20.80
CA LEU A 27 -11.94 1.31 19.43
C LEU A 27 -12.96 1.97 18.49
N GLU A 28 -14.17 2.23 18.98
CA GLU A 28 -15.25 2.84 18.20
C GLU A 28 -14.90 4.23 17.66
N LYS A 29 -14.08 5.01 18.38
CA LYS A 29 -13.63 6.33 17.90
C LYS A 29 -12.49 6.25 16.89
N ARG A 30 -11.79 5.12 16.80
CA ARG A 30 -10.68 4.89 15.86
C ARG A 30 -11.11 4.18 14.59
N GLN A 31 -12.23 3.46 14.66
CA GLN A 31 -12.74 2.67 13.55
C GLN A 31 -13.50 3.54 12.57
N HIS A 32 -13.06 3.53 11.32
CA HIS A 32 -13.77 4.15 10.21
C HIS A 32 -14.40 3.06 9.34
N LYS A 33 -15.38 2.32 9.89
CA LYS A 33 -15.96 1.13 9.26
C LYS A 33 -16.53 1.40 7.87
N ILE A 34 -17.28 2.50 7.71
CA ILE A 34 -17.90 2.88 6.43
C ILE A 34 -16.81 3.12 5.38
N LEU A 35 -15.78 3.89 5.74
CA LEU A 35 -14.67 4.21 4.86
C LEU A 35 -13.85 2.96 4.51
N GLY A 36 -13.58 2.10 5.51
CA GLY A 36 -12.86 0.84 5.31
C GLY A 36 -13.59 -0.12 4.37
N ILE A 37 -14.89 -0.30 4.55
CA ILE A 37 -15.74 -1.11 3.64
C ILE A 37 -15.73 -0.52 2.23
N PHE A 38 -15.89 0.80 2.11
CA PHE A 38 -15.85 1.48 0.82
C PHE A 38 -14.52 1.22 0.08
N PHE A 39 -13.38 1.35 0.76
CA PHE A 39 -12.07 1.03 0.17
C PHE A 39 -11.95 -0.44 -0.24
N ILE A 40 -12.42 -1.39 0.58
CA ILE A 40 -12.35 -2.82 0.26
C ILE A 40 -13.20 -3.16 -0.97
N ILE A 41 -14.42 -2.65 -1.06
CA ILE A 41 -15.31 -2.87 -2.20
C ILE A 41 -14.69 -2.29 -3.46
N LEU A 42 -14.24 -1.03 -3.41
CA LEU A 42 -13.65 -0.34 -4.55
C LEU A 42 -12.37 -1.06 -5.04
N SER A 43 -11.51 -1.49 -4.10
CA SER A 43 -10.30 -2.24 -4.41
C SER A 43 -10.61 -3.59 -5.06
N THR A 44 -11.67 -4.27 -4.61
CA THR A 44 -12.12 -5.54 -5.19
C THR A 44 -12.60 -5.35 -6.63
N ILE A 45 -13.38 -4.30 -6.90
CA ILE A 45 -13.81 -3.97 -8.26
C ILE A 45 -12.60 -3.72 -9.16
N TYR A 46 -11.62 -2.94 -8.69
CA TYR A 46 -10.41 -2.69 -9.47
C TYR A 46 -9.63 -3.97 -9.78
N VAL A 47 -9.38 -4.84 -8.80
CA VAL A 47 -8.67 -6.11 -9.05
C VAL A 47 -9.40 -6.97 -10.08
N ILE A 48 -10.72 -7.09 -9.98
CA ILE A 48 -11.53 -7.86 -10.94
C ILE A 48 -11.39 -7.29 -12.36
N LEU A 49 -11.43 -5.96 -12.52
CA LEU A 49 -11.26 -5.31 -13.82
C LEU A 49 -9.82 -5.42 -14.35
N TYR A 50 -8.83 -5.44 -13.46
CA TYR A 50 -7.43 -5.53 -13.83
C TYR A 50 -7.03 -6.90 -14.39
N ILE A 51 -7.64 -8.00 -13.93
CA ILE A 51 -7.36 -9.37 -14.39
C ILE A 51 -7.55 -9.54 -15.92
N PRO A 52 -8.71 -9.24 -16.53
CA PRO A 52 -8.91 -9.39 -17.97
C PRO A 52 -8.05 -8.41 -18.79
N CYS A 53 -7.82 -7.20 -18.27
CA CYS A 53 -6.94 -6.21 -18.90
C CYS A 53 -5.50 -6.74 -19.00
N MET A 54 -4.97 -7.28 -17.91
CA MET A 54 -3.61 -7.82 -17.87
C MET A 54 -3.46 -9.06 -18.76
N TYR A 55 -4.47 -9.92 -18.81
CA TYR A 55 -4.48 -11.07 -19.71
C TYR A 55 -4.40 -10.65 -21.19
N SER A 56 -5.16 -9.62 -21.58
CA SER A 56 -5.13 -9.07 -22.95
C SER A 56 -3.77 -8.47 -23.31
N ILE A 57 -3.17 -7.69 -22.38
CA ILE A 57 -1.85 -7.07 -22.57
C ILE A 57 -0.77 -8.16 -22.67
N TRP A 58 -0.81 -9.17 -21.80
CA TRP A 58 0.17 -10.25 -21.78
C TRP A 58 0.24 -10.98 -23.13
N LYS A 59 -0.91 -11.27 -23.74
CA LYS A 59 -0.98 -11.91 -25.07
C LYS A 59 -0.29 -11.09 -26.16
N ARG A 60 -0.21 -9.76 -26.01
CA ARG A 60 0.34 -8.82 -27.01
C ARG A 60 1.75 -8.34 -26.66
N MET A 61 2.27 -8.74 -25.50
CA MET A 61 3.59 -8.36 -24.99
C MET A 61 4.74 -8.76 -25.93
N ALA A 62 4.61 -9.88 -26.64
CA ALA A 62 5.64 -10.36 -27.57
C ALA A 62 5.80 -9.44 -28.80
N ASN A 63 4.78 -8.63 -29.12
CA ASN A 63 4.72 -7.90 -30.40
C ASN A 63 5.39 -6.52 -30.34
N SER A 64 5.48 -5.88 -29.17
CA SER A 64 6.13 -4.57 -29.06
C SER A 64 6.62 -4.26 -27.65
N ASN A 65 7.64 -3.39 -27.55
CA ASN A 65 8.15 -2.93 -26.26
C ASN A 65 7.13 -2.08 -25.49
N CYS A 66 6.17 -1.44 -26.17
CA CYS A 66 5.10 -0.69 -25.53
C CYS A 66 4.22 -1.59 -24.64
N TYR A 67 3.83 -2.79 -25.12
CA TYR A 67 3.05 -3.73 -24.29
C TYR A 67 3.82 -4.28 -23.08
N LYS A 68 5.16 -4.33 -23.15
CA LYS A 68 5.99 -4.71 -21.99
C LYS A 68 5.90 -3.67 -20.88
N ILE A 69 6.01 -2.38 -21.24
CA ILE A 69 5.90 -1.28 -20.27
C ILE A 69 4.49 -1.22 -19.70
N MET A 70 3.45 -1.31 -20.56
CA MET A 70 2.05 -1.33 -20.10
C MET A 70 1.78 -2.50 -19.13
N PHE A 71 2.41 -3.66 -19.34
CA PHE A 71 2.29 -4.78 -18.42
C PHE A 71 2.98 -4.50 -17.08
N VAL A 72 4.21 -3.99 -17.08
CA VAL A 72 4.91 -3.62 -15.83
C VAL A 72 4.10 -2.60 -15.03
N MET A 73 3.57 -1.58 -15.71
CA MET A 73 2.69 -0.58 -15.11
C MET A 73 1.44 -1.23 -14.48
N GLY A 74 0.76 -2.12 -15.20
CA GLY A 74 -0.40 -2.82 -14.67
C GLY A 74 -0.09 -3.75 -13.48
N VAL A 75 1.09 -4.37 -13.44
CA VAL A 75 1.54 -5.16 -12.26
C VAL A 75 1.75 -4.24 -11.06
N VAL A 76 2.39 -3.09 -11.25
CA VAL A 76 2.64 -2.15 -10.16
C VAL A 76 1.34 -1.54 -9.66
N ASP A 77 0.38 -1.24 -10.54
CA ASP A 77 -0.94 -0.75 -10.16
C ASP A 77 -1.73 -1.80 -9.35
N MET A 78 -1.69 -3.09 -9.74
CA MET A 78 -2.27 -4.16 -8.91
C MET A 78 -1.64 -4.21 -7.52
N ALA A 79 -0.31 -4.13 -7.44
CA ALA A 79 0.40 -4.11 -6.16
C ALA A 79 0.05 -2.87 -5.32
N ALA A 80 -0.16 -1.72 -5.96
CA ALA A 80 -0.59 -0.48 -5.32
C ALA A 80 -2.03 -0.60 -4.78
N VAL A 81 -2.95 -1.21 -5.53
CA VAL A 81 -4.34 -1.45 -5.06
C VAL A 81 -4.37 -2.37 -3.83
N LEU A 82 -3.48 -3.38 -3.76
CA LEU A 82 -3.36 -4.25 -2.59
C LEU A 82 -2.92 -3.47 -1.33
N CYS A 83 -1.95 -2.55 -1.47
CA CYS A 83 -1.43 -1.81 -0.32
C CYS A 83 -2.21 -0.54 0.02
N ALA A 84 -2.52 0.30 -0.96
CA ALA A 84 -3.25 1.54 -0.73
C ALA A 84 -4.76 1.30 -0.55
N GLY A 85 -5.31 0.26 -1.16
CA GLY A 85 -6.73 -0.06 -1.12
C GLY A 85 -7.08 -1.05 -0.03
N TYR A 86 -6.70 -2.33 -0.22
CA TYR A 86 -7.08 -3.40 0.71
C TYR A 86 -6.49 -3.23 2.10
N LEU A 87 -5.18 -2.97 2.20
CA LEU A 87 -4.53 -2.85 3.49
C LEU A 87 -5.01 -1.61 4.25
N THR A 88 -5.13 -0.45 3.59
CA THR A 88 -5.72 0.75 4.20
C THR A 88 -7.17 0.53 4.63
N GLY A 89 -7.97 -0.14 3.80
CA GLY A 89 -9.36 -0.49 4.13
C GLY A 89 -9.46 -1.42 5.34
N TYR A 90 -8.58 -2.42 5.42
CA TYR A 90 -8.46 -3.32 6.56
C TYR A 90 -8.06 -2.59 7.84
N LEU A 91 -6.99 -1.77 7.78
CA LEU A 91 -6.53 -0.98 8.92
C LEU A 91 -7.63 -0.01 9.40
N GLY A 92 -8.33 0.65 8.49
CA GLY A 92 -9.42 1.57 8.81
C GLY A 92 -10.67 0.88 9.37
N TYR A 93 -10.98 -0.33 8.92
CA TYR A 93 -12.11 -1.11 9.43
C TYR A 93 -11.89 -1.53 10.89
N PHE A 94 -10.70 -2.05 11.20
CA PHE A 94 -10.35 -2.50 12.55
C PHE A 94 -9.86 -1.36 13.46
N GLY A 95 -9.49 -0.20 12.90
CA GLY A 95 -9.00 0.95 13.65
C GLY A 95 -7.54 0.79 14.11
N TYR A 96 -6.74 0.04 13.35
CA TYR A 96 -5.31 -0.12 13.62
C TYR A 96 -4.58 1.20 13.41
N VAL A 97 -3.81 1.59 14.42
CA VAL A 97 -2.95 2.77 14.42
C VAL A 97 -1.49 2.34 14.49
N PHE A 98 -0.56 3.24 14.15
CA PHE A 98 0.88 2.97 14.13
C PHE A 98 1.35 2.23 15.39
N CYS A 99 0.93 2.68 16.58
CA CYS A 99 1.37 2.09 17.84
C CYS A 99 0.87 0.67 18.10
N SER A 100 -0.19 0.21 17.42
CA SER A 100 -0.68 -1.17 17.58
C SER A 100 0.25 -2.19 16.94
N SER A 101 0.75 -1.87 15.73
CA SER A 101 1.63 -2.75 14.96
C SER A 101 2.64 -1.90 14.17
N PRO A 102 3.62 -1.25 14.83
CA PRO A 102 4.48 -0.24 14.22
C PRO A 102 5.33 -0.80 13.08
N LYS A 103 5.85 -2.02 13.26
CA LYS A 103 6.63 -2.72 12.21
C LYS A 103 5.80 -2.92 10.95
N PHE A 104 4.60 -3.44 11.10
CA PHE A 104 3.71 -3.75 9.97
C PHE A 104 3.33 -2.50 9.18
N ILE A 105 2.90 -1.45 9.87
CA ILE A 105 2.47 -0.18 9.24
C ILE A 105 3.66 0.53 8.59
N TYR A 106 4.85 0.48 9.22
CA TYR A 106 6.06 1.06 8.65
C TYR A 106 6.48 0.36 7.34
N PHE A 107 6.54 -0.98 7.32
CA PHE A 107 6.89 -1.73 6.12
C PHE A 107 5.85 -1.58 5.01
N ALA A 108 4.56 -1.55 5.36
CA ALA A 108 3.48 -1.29 4.43
C ALA A 108 3.63 0.07 3.73
N GLY A 109 3.92 1.12 4.50
CA GLY A 109 4.15 2.47 3.96
C GLY A 109 5.39 2.52 3.07
N ALA A 110 6.49 1.89 3.48
CA ALA A 110 7.72 1.82 2.69
C ALA A 110 7.54 1.05 1.37
N TYR A 111 6.76 -0.03 1.39
CA TYR A 111 6.42 -0.77 0.18
C TYR A 111 5.59 0.08 -0.79
N GLY A 112 4.58 0.80 -0.29
CA GLY A 112 3.77 1.70 -1.11
C GLY A 112 4.58 2.81 -1.79
N THR A 113 5.52 3.44 -1.09
CA THR A 113 6.37 4.49 -1.67
C THR A 113 7.36 3.93 -2.70
N CYS A 114 7.88 2.72 -2.48
CA CYS A 114 8.74 2.04 -3.45
C CYS A 114 8.02 1.77 -4.77
N LEU A 115 6.77 1.28 -4.72
CA LEU A 115 5.96 1.07 -5.92
C LEU A 115 5.75 2.36 -6.72
N TYR A 116 5.50 3.48 -6.03
CA TYR A 116 5.32 4.77 -6.69
C TYR A 116 6.61 5.27 -7.37
N PHE A 117 7.76 5.05 -6.74
CA PHE A 117 9.06 5.40 -7.34
C PHE A 117 9.38 4.53 -8.56
N LEU A 118 8.99 3.24 -8.54
CA LEU A 118 9.12 2.36 -9.70
C LEU A 118 8.25 2.84 -10.87
N ILE A 119 7.03 3.33 -10.60
CA ILE A 119 6.17 3.94 -11.64
C ILE A 119 6.89 5.14 -12.27
N ILE A 120 7.37 6.09 -11.46
CA ILE A 120 7.99 7.32 -11.96
C ILE A 120 9.23 7.02 -12.82
N ASN A 121 10.11 6.12 -12.37
CA ASN A 121 11.31 5.80 -13.15
C ASN A 121 10.98 5.09 -14.46
N ASN A 122 9.99 4.19 -14.49
CA ASN A 122 9.59 3.53 -15.73
C ASN A 122 8.90 4.51 -16.71
N LEU A 123 8.24 5.56 -16.21
CA LEU A 123 7.69 6.64 -17.03
C LEU A 123 8.75 7.64 -17.53
N CYS A 124 9.78 7.95 -16.73
CA CYS A 124 10.83 8.92 -17.08
C CYS A 124 11.95 8.38 -17.99
N ILE A 125 11.99 7.06 -18.27
CA ILE A 125 13.00 6.43 -19.13
C ILE A 125 12.58 6.43 -20.63
N TYR A 126 11.41 6.97 -20.97
CA TYR A 126 10.92 7.11 -22.35
C TYR A 126 10.61 8.55 -22.74
#